data_AF-A0A0C2C9V4-F1
#
_entry.id   AF-A0A0C2C9V4-F1
#
_cell.length_a   1.000
_cell.length_b   1.000
_cell.length_c   1.000
_cell.angle_alpha   90.00
_cell.angle_beta   90.00
_cell.angle_gamma   90.00
#
_symmetry.space_group_name_H-M   'P 1'
#
loop_
_entity.id
_entity.type
_entity.pdbx_description
1 polymer ?
#
loop_
_entity_poly.entity_id
_entity_poly.type
_entity_poly.pdbx_seq_one_letter_code
_entity_poly.pdbx_strand_id
1 'polypeptide(L)'
;MEKLAGIRIEVPEVTQSEEGQKKKLELVVQAVNRIVSPTEQPKWDAELIHSKDIVAIMQILIAMVLHFRAPIRLPEHVSVKVAHSI
;
A
#
# COMPACT_ATOMS: atom_id res chain seq x y z
N MET A 1 -5.62 3.13 5.83
CA MET A 1 -6.62 2.08 5.61
C MET A 1 -7.73 2.08 6.64
N GLU A 2 -7.48 1.75 7.91
CA GLU A 2 -8.54 1.67 8.95
C GLU A 2 -9.46 2.89 8.98
N LYS A 3 -8.87 4.09 9.08
CA LYS A 3 -9.62 5.37 9.04
C LYS A 3 -10.40 5.59 7.74
N LEU A 4 -9.86 5.14 6.61
CA LEU A 4 -10.47 5.35 5.29
C LEU A 4 -11.65 4.41 5.06
N ALA A 5 -11.53 3.16 5.53
CA ALA A 5 -12.53 2.11 5.33
C ALA A 5 -13.48 1.94 6.53
N GLY A 6 -13.25 2.62 7.65
CA GLY A 6 -14.05 2.45 8.87
C GLY A 6 -13.93 1.04 9.48
N ILE A 7 -12.80 0.36 9.27
CA ILE A 7 -12.54 -0.99 9.77
C ILE A 7 -11.41 -1.00 10.79
N ARG A 8 -11.31 -2.09 11.54
CA ARG A 8 -10.13 -2.42 12.34
C ARG A 8 -9.35 -3.53 11.65
N ILE A 9 -8.04 -3.37 11.55
CA ILE A 9 -7.13 -4.43 11.08
C ILE A 9 -6.45 -4.95 12.35
N GLU A 10 -6.56 -6.25 12.60
CA GLU A 10 -5.92 -6.88 13.76
C GLU A 10 -4.41 -6.96 13.56
N VAL A 11 -3.72 -5.86 13.88
CA VAL A 11 -2.27 -5.77 13.90
C VAL A 11 -1.78 -5.59 15.33
N PRO A 12 -0.62 -6.16 15.71
CA PRO A 12 0.01 -5.83 16.98
C PRO A 12 0.27 -4.32 17.04
N GLU A 13 -0.13 -3.66 18.13
CA GLU A 13 -0.07 -2.19 18.26
C GLU A 13 1.37 -1.66 18.14
N VAL A 14 2.34 -2.40 18.69
CA VAL A 14 3.76 -2.05 18.65
C VAL A 14 4.56 -3.27 18.21
N THR A 15 5.31 -3.14 17.12
CA THR A 15 6.23 -4.17 16.63
C THR A 15 7.63 -3.56 16.58
N GLN A 16 8.51 -3.96 17.50
CA GLN A 16 9.89 -3.45 17.54
C GLN A 16 10.86 -4.27 16.70
N SER A 17 10.46 -5.46 16.24
CA SER A 17 11.24 -6.28 15.30
C SER A 17 10.88 -5.97 13.86
N GLU A 18 11.87 -6.09 12.97
CA GLU A 18 11.68 -6.04 11.50
C GLU A 18 10.61 -7.05 11.04
N GLU A 19 10.70 -8.30 11.53
CA GLU A 19 9.72 -9.35 11.27
C GLU A 19 8.27 -8.92 11.62
N GLY A 20 8.11 -8.24 12.77
CA GLY A 20 6.80 -7.74 13.20
C GLY A 20 6.29 -6.61 12.31
N GLN A 21 7.18 -5.73 11.83
CA GLN A 21 6.83 -4.68 10.87
C GLN A 21 6.42 -5.28 9.52
N LYS A 22 7.15 -6.30 9.03
CA LYS A 22 6.81 -7.03 7.80
C LYS A 22 5.43 -7.67 7.90
N LYS A 23 5.16 -8.39 8.99
CA LYS A 23 3.84 -9.01 9.22
C LYS A 23 2.71 -8.00 9.33
N LYS A 24 2.96 -6.86 9.99
CA LYS A 24 2.00 -5.75 10.04
C LYS A 24 1.70 -5.21 8.64
N LEU A 25 2.73 -5.02 7.81
CA LEU A 25 2.58 -4.57 6.44
C LEU A 25 1.78 -5.56 5.59
N GLU A 26 2.05 -6.86 5.70
CA GLU A 26 1.30 -7.92 5.00
C GLU A 26 -0.20 -7.84 5.29
N LEU A 27 -0.58 -7.72 6.56
CA LEU A 27 -2.00 -7.62 6.95
C LEU A 27 -2.66 -6.35 6.40
N VAL A 28 -1.92 -5.23 6.40
CA VAL A 28 -2.40 -3.98 5.81
C VAL A 28 -2.59 -4.12 4.30
N VAL A 29 -1.62 -4.69 3.58
CA VAL A 29 -1.67 -4.87 2.12
C VAL A 29 -2.77 -5.86 1.73
N GLN A 30 -2.98 -6.93 2.51
CA GLN A 30 -4.12 -7.85 2.32
C GLN A 30 -5.46 -7.12 2.46
N ALA A 31 -5.61 -6.26 3.47
CA ALA A 31 -6.82 -5.45 3.62
C ALA A 31 -7.02 -4.49 2.43
N VAL A 32 -5.94 -3.90 1.89
CA VAL A 32 -6.01 -3.07 0.68
C VAL A 32 -6.45 -3.89 -0.53
N ASN A 33 -5.83 -5.04 -0.79
CA ASN A 33 -6.21 -5.93 -1.88
C ASN A 33 -7.72 -6.26 -1.81
N ARG A 34 -8.22 -6.65 -0.63
CA ARG A 34 -9.62 -7.01 -0.45
C ARG A 34 -10.61 -5.86 -0.70
N ILE A 35 -10.27 -4.62 -0.32
CA ILE A 35 -11.20 -3.49 -0.35
C ILE A 35 -11.08 -2.70 -1.65
N VAL A 36 -9.85 -2.42 -2.08
CA VAL A 36 -9.54 -1.50 -3.18
C VAL A 36 -9.52 -2.23 -4.54
N SER A 37 -9.17 -3.52 -4.56
CA SER A 37 -9.13 -4.34 -5.78
C SER A 37 -9.57 -5.79 -5.50
N PRO A 38 -10.86 -6.03 -5.23
CA PRO A 38 -11.39 -7.36 -4.94
C PRO A 38 -11.34 -8.25 -6.20
N THR A 39 -10.17 -8.82 -6.46
CA THR A 39 -9.89 -9.77 -7.54
C THR A 39 -9.39 -11.08 -6.95
N GLU A 40 -9.54 -12.19 -7.68
CA GLU A 40 -9.07 -13.51 -7.22
C GLU A 40 -7.55 -13.55 -7.00
N GLN A 41 -6.80 -12.75 -7.76
CA GLN A 41 -5.36 -12.57 -7.58
C GLN A 41 -5.08 -11.23 -6.89
N PRO A 42 -4.27 -11.20 -5.80
CA PRO A 42 -3.89 -9.96 -5.15
C PRO A 42 -3.07 -9.11 -6.12
N LYS A 43 -3.45 -7.84 -6.23
CA LYS A 43 -2.80 -6.87 -7.13
C LYS A 43 -1.51 -6.29 -6.54
N TRP A 44 -1.43 -6.17 -5.22
CA TRP A 44 -0.30 -5.56 -4.52
C TRP A 44 0.41 -6.56 -3.63
N ASP A 45 1.74 -6.50 -3.65
CA ASP A 45 2.65 -7.35 -2.89
C ASP A 45 3.31 -6.56 -1.75
N ALA A 46 3.21 -7.10 -0.53
CA ALA A 46 3.83 -6.52 0.65
C ALA A 46 5.35 -6.62 0.61
N GLU A 47 5.92 -7.60 -0.08
CA GLU A 47 7.37 -7.78 -0.17
C GLU A 47 8.03 -6.68 -1.02
N LEU A 48 7.42 -6.32 -2.16
CA LEU A 48 7.85 -5.17 -2.96
C LEU A 48 7.78 -3.85 -2.17
N ILE A 49 6.73 -3.68 -1.36
CA ILE A 49 6.59 -2.47 -0.53
C ILE A 49 7.64 -2.48 0.61
N HIS A 50 7.87 -3.62 1.24
CA HIS A 50 8.87 -3.78 2.29
C HIS A 50 10.30 -3.52 1.78
N SER A 51 10.60 -3.98 0.56
CA SER A 51 11.88 -3.72 -0.11
C SER A 51 12.03 -2.28 -0.63
N LYS A 52 11.06 -1.41 -0.32
CA LYS A 52 11.03 0.02 -0.68
C LYS A 52 10.94 0.26 -2.19
N ASP A 53 10.27 -0.63 -2.92
CA ASP A 53 9.95 -0.40 -4.32
C ASP A 53 9.00 0.81 -4.44
N ILE A 54 9.53 1.92 -4.98
CA ILE A 54 8.81 3.19 -5.11
C ILE A 54 7.61 3.04 -6.03
N VAL A 55 7.69 2.22 -7.08
CA VAL A 55 6.60 2.00 -8.03
C VAL A 55 5.46 1.27 -7.32
N ALA A 56 5.75 0.21 -6.56
CA ALA A 56 4.75 -0.52 -5.79
C ALA A 56 4.08 0.37 -4.73
N ILE A 57 4.87 1.17 -3.99
CA ILE A 57 4.37 2.13 -3.01
C ILE A 57 3.46 3.18 -3.66
N MET A 58 3.88 3.77 -4.79
CA MET A 58 3.07 4.77 -5.48
C MET A 58 1.76 4.17 -6.02
N GLN A 59 1.81 2.99 -6.63
CA GLN A 59 0.63 2.32 -7.18
C GLN A 59 -0.42 2.04 -6.11
N ILE A 60 -0.03 1.55 -4.92
CA ILE A 60 -0.99 1.27 -3.84
C ILE A 60 -1.55 2.57 -3.24
N LEU A 61 -0.73 3.61 -3.06
CA LEU A 61 -1.18 4.92 -2.58
C LEU A 61 -2.18 5.57 -3.55
N ILE A 62 -1.86 5.58 -4.85
CA ILE A 62 -2.73 6.13 -5.89
C ILE A 62 -4.06 5.37 -5.93
N ALA A 63 -4.03 4.04 -5.89
CA ALA A 63 -5.24 3.23 -5.88
C ALA A 63 -6.15 3.54 -4.67
N MET A 64 -5.57 3.73 -3.48
CA MET A 64 -6.33 4.15 -2.29
C MET A 64 -6.94 5.55 -2.46
N VAL A 65 -6.19 6.52 -3.01
CA VAL A 65 -6.71 7.88 -3.26
C VAL A 65 -7.90 7.84 -4.21
N LEU A 66 -7.79 7.07 -5.30
CA LEU A 66 -8.84 6.92 -6.30
C LEU A 66 -10.08 6.23 -5.73
N HIS A 67 -9.90 5.14 -4.98
CA HIS A 67 -11.01 4.36 -4.42
C HIS A 67 -11.80 5.15 -3.36
N PHE A 68 -11.12 5.79 -2.41
CA PHE A 68 -11.78 6.54 -1.33
C PHE A 68 -12.16 7.97 -1.74
N ARG A 69 -11.92 8.36 -3.00
CA ARG A 69 -12.21 9.70 -3.53
C ARG A 69 -11.69 10.81 -2.61
N ALA A 70 -10.45 10.66 -2.14
CA ALA A 70 -9.86 11.64 -1.26
C ALA A 70 -9.88 13.03 -1.95
N PRO A 71 -10.22 14.12 -1.22
CA PRO A 71 -10.37 15.47 -1.80
C PRO A 71 -8.99 16.10 -2.10
N ILE A 72 -8.21 15.44 -2.95
CA ILE A 72 -6.87 15.81 -3.38
C ILE A 72 -6.83 15.63 -4.89
N ARG A 73 -6.40 16.68 -5.60
CA ARG A 73 -6.15 16.59 -7.04
C ARG A 73 -4.81 15.89 -7.24
N LEU A 74 -4.83 14.72 -7.89
CA LEU A 74 -3.60 14.07 -8.33
C LEU A 74 -3.00 14.89 -9.48
N PRO A 75 -1.67 15.09 -9.54
CA PRO A 75 -1.04 15.76 -10.67
C PRO A 75 -1.30 14.98 -11.94
N GLU A 76 -1.72 15.67 -12.99
CA GLU A 76 -1.69 15.09 -14.34
C GLU A 76 -0.22 14.97 -14.74
N HIS A 77 0.25 13.78 -15.13
CA HIS A 77 1.61 13.50 -15.63
C HIS A 77 2.72 13.25 -14.58
N VAL A 78 2.47 12.44 -13.54
CA VAL A 78 3.54 11.94 -12.66
C VAL A 78 4.47 10.98 -13.43
N SER A 79 5.73 11.38 -13.68
CA SER A 79 6.77 10.53 -14.26
C SER A 79 7.83 10.16 -13.22
N VAL A 80 8.14 8.87 -13.08
CA VAL A 80 9.22 8.37 -12.22
C VAL A 80 10.46 8.08 -13.08
N LYS A 81 11.57 8.80 -12.85
CA LYS A 81 12.87 8.44 -13.43
C LYS A 81 13.55 7.43 -12.51
N VAL A 82 13.74 6.21 -12.99
CA VAL A 82 14.57 5.21 -12.30
C VAL A 82 16.03 5.52 -12.62
N ALA A 83 16.81 5.93 -11.63
CA ALA A 83 18.26 6.04 -11.78
C ALA A 83 18.87 4.64 -11.60
N HIS A 84 19.37 4.04 -12.70
CA HIS A 84 20.28 2.91 -12.60
C HIS A 84 21.67 3.46 -12.30
N SER A 85 22.21 3.16 -11.12
CA SER A 85 23.65 3.32 -10.86
C SER A 85 24.37 2.19 -11.60
N ILE A 86 25.34 2.58 -12.44
CA ILE A 86 26.23 1.70 -13.22
C ILE A 86 27.39 1.24 -12.33
#